data_AF-A0AA42T5Z3-F1
#
_entry.id   AF-A0AA42T5Z3-F1
#
_cell.length_a   1.000
_cell.length_b   1.000
_cell.length_c   1.000
_cell.angle_alpha   90.00
_cell.angle_beta   90.00
_cell.angle_gamma   90.00
#
_symmetry.space_group_name_H-M   'P 1'
#
loop_
_entity.id
_entity.type
_entity.pdbx_description
1 polymer ?
#
loop_
_entity_poly.entity_id
_entity_poly.type
_entity_poly.pdbx_seq_one_letter_code
_entity_poly.pdbx_strand_id
1 'polypeptide(L)' 'MQNNEDLLQQAILFVQEVEHISVSSLQRKFLIGYQQANKLLECLIETKICAVDFTPHYGHLVYK' A
#
# COMPACT_ATOMS: atom_id res chain seq x y z
N MET A 1 -16.65 11.91 -2.42
CA MET A 1 -15.27 11.94 -1.89
C MET A 1 -14.99 10.54 -1.37
N GLN A 2 -13.91 9.91 -1.82
CA GLN A 2 -13.55 8.57 -1.32
C GLN A 2 -13.10 8.70 0.14
N ASN A 3 -13.72 7.94 1.05
CA ASN A 3 -13.35 7.94 2.46
C ASN A 3 -12.00 7.20 2.62
N ASN A 4 -11.14 7.64 3.55
CA ASN A 4 -9.84 7.01 3.77
C ASN A 4 -9.98 5.55 4.26
N GLU A 5 -11.05 5.24 4.99
CA GLU A 5 -11.35 3.87 5.43
C GLU A 5 -11.67 2.95 4.24
N ASP A 6 -12.46 3.43 3.27
CA ASP A 6 -12.78 2.68 2.05
C ASP A 6 -11.51 2.42 1.23
N LEU A 7 -10.62 3.41 1.15
CA LEU A 7 -9.35 3.29 0.45
C LEU A 7 -8.42 2.27 1.12
N LEU A 8 -8.39 2.23 2.46
CA LEU A 8 -7.61 1.23 3.19
C LEU A 8 -8.13 -0.18 2.93
N GLN A 9 -9.45 -0.41 3.01
CA GLN A 9 -10.03 -1.72 2.70
C GLN A 9 -9.71 -2.18 1.28
N GLN A 10 -9.79 -1.27 0.30
CA GLN A 10 -9.41 -1.57 -1.08
C GLN A 10 -7.90 -1.88 -1.23
N ALA A 11 -7.04 -1.20 -0.48
CA ALA A 11 -5.62 -1.48 -0.46
C ALA A 11 -5.31 -2.85 0.13
N ILE A 12 -6.03 -3.27 1.18
CA ILE A 12 -5.91 -4.60 1.78
C ILE A 12 -6.30 -5.69 0.78
N LEU A 13 -7.33 -5.47 -0.04
CA LEU A 13 -7.67 -6.41 -1.10
C LEU A 13 -6.60 -6.42 -2.20
N PHE A 14 -6.10 -5.24 -2.59
CA PHE A 14 -5.08 -5.14 -3.63
C PHE A 14 -3.76 -5.82 -3.24
N VAL A 15 -3.30 -5.70 -2.00
CA VAL A 15 -2.06 -6.36 -1.57
C VAL A 15 -2.12 -7.89 -1.69
N GLN A 16 -3.31 -8.50 -1.61
CA GLN A 16 -3.47 -9.94 -1.81
C GLN A 16 -3.16 -10.37 -3.26
N GLU A 17 -3.23 -9.44 -4.21
CA GLU A 17 -2.96 -9.67 -5.64
C GLU A 17 -1.47 -9.53 -5.99
N VAL A 18 -0.62 -9.04 -5.08
CA VAL A 18 0.78 -8.68 -5.35
C VAL A 18 1.73 -9.23 -4.29
N GLU A 19 2.99 -9.44 -4.67
CA GLU A 19 4.03 -9.89 -3.72
C GLU A 19 4.74 -8.72 -3.04
N HIS A 20 4.83 -7.59 -3.74
CA HIS A 20 5.49 -6.39 -3.24
C HIS A 20 4.63 -5.17 -3.51
N ILE A 21 4.69 -4.20 -2.60
CA ILE A 21 3.99 -2.93 -2.73
C ILE A 21 4.91 -1.74 -2.49
N SER A 22 4.64 -0.65 -3.19
CA SER A 22 5.37 0.61 -3.04
C SER A 22 4.42 1.78 -3.15
N VAL A 23 4.87 2.96 -2.69
CA VAL A 23 4.11 4.21 -2.82
C VAL A 23 3.66 4.42 -4.26
N SER A 24 4.56 4.23 -5.24
CA SER A 24 4.22 4.39 -6.65
C SER A 24 3.17 3.39 -7.15
N SER A 25 3.14 2.17 -6.60
CA SER A 25 2.13 1.16 -6.95
C SER A 25 0.76 1.58 -6.45
N LEU A 26 0.67 2.10 -5.23
CA LEU A 26 -0.55 2.66 -4.65
C LEU A 26 -1.04 3.89 -5.41
N GLN A 27 -0.14 4.81 -5.77
CA GLN A 27 -0.49 5.99 -6.58
C GLN A 27 -1.12 5.60 -7.92
N ARG A 28 -0.54 4.62 -8.62
CA ARG A 28 -1.07 4.17 -9.92
C ARG A 28 -2.36 3.38 -9.80
N LYS A 29 -2.48 2.48 -8.81
CA LYS A 29 -3.68 1.65 -8.61
C LYS A 29 -4.90 2.48 -8.20
N PHE A 30 -4.70 3.45 -7.32
CA PHE A 30 -5.80 4.23 -6.72
C PHE A 30 -5.93 5.66 -7.25
N LEU A 31 -5.06 6.08 -8.18
CA LEU A 31 -5.04 7.43 -8.75
C LEU A 31 -4.94 8.53 -7.68
N ILE A 32 -4.12 8.30 -6.66
CA ILE A 32 -3.92 9.20 -5.52
C ILE A 32 -2.56 9.88 -5.55
N GLY A 33 -2.46 11.04 -4.89
CA GLY A 33 -1.21 11.77 -4.73
C GLY A 33 -0.24 11.08 -3.77
N TYR A 34 1.04 11.49 -3.83
CA TYR A 34 2.12 10.92 -3.02
C TYR A 34 1.79 10.88 -1.53
N GLN A 35 1.30 11.99 -0.97
CA GLN A 35 1.00 12.06 0.47
C GLN A 35 -0.08 11.06 0.91
N GLN A 36 -1.10 10.82 0.08
CA GLN A 36 -2.14 9.84 0.39
C GLN A 36 -1.61 8.42 0.26
N ALA A 37 -0.84 8.13 -0.79
CA ALA A 37 -0.22 6.83 -0.99
C ALA A 37 0.79 6.49 0.11
N ASN A 38 1.57 7.47 0.58
CA ASN A 38 2.54 7.27 1.65
C ASN A 38 1.85 6.95 2.99
N LYS A 39 0.80 7.70 3.35
CA LYS A 39 -0.01 7.40 4.54
C LYS A 39 -0.66 6.02 4.47
N LEU A 40 -1.18 5.66 3.29
CA LEU A 40 -1.77 4.36 3.07
C LEU A 40 -0.75 3.23 3.25
N LEU A 41 0.47 3.42 2.74
CA LEU A 41 1.57 2.47 2.94
C LEU A 41 1.98 2.37 4.41
N GLU A 42 2.09 3.50 5.12
CA GLU A 42 2.34 3.53 6.57
C GLU A 42 1.30 2.69 7.32
N CYS A 43 0.01 2.85 7.02
CA CYS A 43 -1.05 2.03 7.62
C CYS A 43 -0.89 0.53 7.33
N LEU A 44 -0.49 0.15 6.10
CA LEU A 44 -0.25 -1.25 5.75
C LEU A 44 0.96 -1.84 6.50
N ILE A 45 1.98 -1.04 6.80
CA ILE A 45 3.15 -1.46 7.59
C ILE A 45 2.76 -1.60 9.07
N GLU A 46 2.07 -0.60 9.64
CA GLU A 46 1.64 -0.60 11.04
C GLU A 46 0.69 -1.76 11.37
N THR A 47 -0.19 -2.11 10.42
CA THR A 47 -1.12 -3.25 10.53
C THR A 47 -0.47 -4.60 10.24
N LYS A 48 0.85 -4.63 9.97
CA LYS A 48 1.62 -5.84 9.65
C LYS A 48 1.09 -6.60 8.44
N ILE A 49 0.65 -5.86 7.42
CA ILE A 49 0.24 -6.42 6.14
C ILE A 49 1.42 -6.49 5.17
N CYS A 50 2.37 -5.55 5.29
CA CYS A 50 3.64 -5.60 4.57
C CYS A 50 4.83 -5.26 5.48
N ALA A 51 6.02 -5.63 5.03
CA ALA A 51 7.27 -5.41 5.74
C ALA A 51 7.64 -3.93 5.77
N VAL A 52 8.27 -3.51 6.88
CA VAL A 52 8.89 -2.18 6.95
C VAL A 52 10.10 -2.07 6.04
N ASP A 53 10.82 -3.18 5.84
CA ASP A 53 12.01 -3.22 5.00
C ASP A 53 11.65 -3.01 3.53
N PHE A 54 12.36 -2.07 2.92
CA PHE A 54 12.21 -1.75 1.51
C PHE A 54 13.25 -2.52 0.69
N THR A 55 12.77 -3.31 -0.28
CA THR A 55 13.61 -3.98 -1.27
C THR A 55 13.74 -3.06 -2.49
N PRO A 56 14.96 -2.63 -2.87
CA PRO A 56 15.16 -1.83 -4.08
C PRO A 56 14.52 -2.50 -5.32
N HIS A 57 13.93 -1.68 -6.20
CA HIS A 57 13.20 -2.08 -7.41
C HIS A 57 11.88 -2.84 -7.21
N TYR A 58 11.64 -3.45 -6.05
CA TYR A 58 10.42 -4.22 -5.78
C TYR A 58 9.45 -3.51 -4.84
N GLY A 59 9.94 -2.93 -3.74
CA GLY A 59 9.11 -2.34 -2.69
C GLY A 59 9.13 -3.15 -1.39
N HIS A 60 8.06 -3.01 -0.60
CA HIS A 60 7.83 -3.70 0.65
C HIS A 60 7.20 -5.07 0.39
N LEU A 61 7.76 -6.12 0.98
CA LEU A 61 7.21 -7.48 0.88
C LEU A 61 5.83 -7.56 1.54
N VAL A 62 4.84 -8.13 0.85
CA VAL A 62 3.51 -8.38 1.41
C VAL A 62 3.51 -9.72 2.15
N TYR A 63 2.94 -9.74 3.36
CA TYR A 63 2.74 -10.97 4.13
C TYR A 63 1.47 -11.70 3.67
N LYS A 64 1.55 -13.03 3.52
CA LYS A 64 0.44 -13.90 3.09
C LYS A 64 -0.01 -14.81 4.23
#